data_AF-A0A537GPH8-F1
#
_entry.id   AF-A0A537GPH8-F1
#
_cell.length_a   1.000
_cell.length_b   1.000
_cell.length_c   1.000
_cell.angle_alpha   90.00
_cell.angle_beta   90.00
_cell.angle_gamma   90.00
#
_symmetry.space_group_name_H-M   'P 1'
#
loop_
_entity.id
_entity.type
_entity.pdbx_description
1 polymer ?
#
loop_
_entity_poly.entity_id
_entity_poly.type
_entity_poly.pdbx_seq_one_letter_code
_entity_poly.pdbx_strand_id
1 'polypeptide(L)'
;MASLVLAMKTVRQKHQVSPEVLRLLDEFRRMVNVCIAVGIEENVSSLKTLSMKSYHRLSRDMLSYYRLCAISKTTIILHNYRKAKKKSPAQGFQMLGS
;
A
#
# COMPACT_ATOMS: atom_id res chain seq x y z
N MET A 1 -26.72 0.81 11.11
CA MET A 1 -25.51 0.65 10.27
C MET A 1 -24.29 1.00 11.12
N ALA A 2 -23.63 0.01 11.72
CA ALA A 2 -22.45 0.25 12.56
C ALA A 2 -21.21 0.41 11.67
N SER A 3 -20.69 1.63 11.58
CA SER A 3 -19.38 1.89 10.96
C SER A 3 -18.28 1.36 11.87
N LEU A 4 -17.48 0.39 11.40
CA LEU A 4 -16.25 -0.03 12.07
C LEU A 4 -15.21 1.07 11.92
N VAL A 5 -15.29 2.10 12.76
CA VAL A 5 -14.25 3.12 12.87
C VAL A 5 -13.03 2.48 13.52
N LEU A 6 -12.02 2.11 12.72
CA LEU A 6 -10.72 1.73 13.26
C LEU A 6 -10.08 2.98 13.87
N ALA A 7 -9.84 2.94 15.19
CA ALA A 7 -9.03 3.94 15.86
C ALA A 7 -7.57 3.82 15.38
N MET A 8 -7.13 4.74 14.53
CA MET A 8 -5.72 4.85 14.15
C MET A 8 -5.02 5.79 15.11
N LYS A 9 -4.09 5.25 15.92
CA LYS A 9 -3.20 6.09 16.72
C LYS A 9 -2.23 6.80 15.77
N THR A 10 -2.38 8.12 15.63
CA THR A 10 -1.47 8.96 14.87
C THR A 10 -0.66 9.83 15.81
N VAL A 11 0.61 10.08 15.48
CA VAL A 11 1.48 11.00 16.22
C VAL A 11 1.66 12.24 15.39
N ARG A 12 1.18 13.38 15.88
CA ARG A 12 1.43 14.68 15.26
C ARG A 12 2.80 15.17 15.71
N GLN A 13 3.78 15.13 14.81
CA GLN A 13 5.12 15.64 15.09
C GLN A 13 5.15 17.17 14.84
N LYS A 14 5.76 17.93 15.76
CA LYS A 14 5.99 19.39 15.63
C LYS A 14 7.20 19.73 14.74
N HIS A 15 7.55 18.84 13.80
CA HIS A 15 8.69 19.04 12.92
C HIS A 15 8.23 19.61 11.58
N GLN A 16 8.83 20.74 11.17
CA GLN A 16 8.66 21.27 9.81
C GLN A 16 9.49 20.41 8.87
N VAL A 17 8.83 19.43 8.24
CA VAL A 17 9.47 18.52 7.28
C VAL A 17 9.84 19.30 6.02
N SER A 18 11.05 19.10 5.51
CA SER A 18 11.48 19.79 4.30
C SER A 18 10.62 19.39 3.08
N PRO A 19 10.44 20.28 2.09
CA PRO A 19 9.69 19.98 0.87
C PRO A 19 10.18 18.73 0.14
N GLU A 20 11.48 18.46 0.18
CA GLU A 20 12.12 17.32 -0.47
C GLU A 20 11.70 16.00 0.19
N VAL A 21 11.64 15.97 1.53
CA VAL A 21 11.18 14.79 2.27
C VAL A 21 9.70 14.55 2.03
N LEU A 22 8.87 15.61 1.98
CA LEU A 22 7.45 15.48 1.63
C LEU A 22 7.26 14.91 0.22
N ARG A 23 8.03 15.39 -0.76
CA ARG A 23 8.01 14.87 -2.13
C ARG A 23 8.44 13.42 -2.19
N LEU A 24 9.49 13.03 -1.45
CA LEU A 24 9.94 11.65 -1.36
C LEU A 24 8.86 10.73 -0.76
N LEU A 25 8.19 11.18 0.30
CA LEU A 25 7.11 10.41 0.92
C LEU A 25 5.91 10.25 -0.02
N ASP A 26 5.55 11.28 -0.80
CA ASP A 26 4.49 11.15 -1.79
C ASP A 26 4.87 10.16 -2.90
N GLU A 27 6.11 10.20 -3.40
CA GLU A 27 6.56 9.24 -4.40
C GLU A 27 6.61 7.81 -3.84
N PHE A 28 7.06 7.64 -2.60
CA PHE A 28 7.01 6.35 -1.91
C PHE A 28 5.58 5.82 -1.79
N ARG A 29 4.63 6.68 -1.41
CA ARG A 29 3.19 6.35 -1.35
C ARG A 29 2.68 5.92 -2.73
N ARG A 30 3.03 6.62 -3.81
CA ARG A 30 2.66 6.25 -5.18
C ARG A 30 3.21 4.88 -5.56
N MET A 31 4.48 4.59 -5.26
CA MET A 31 5.08 3.28 -5.52
C MET A 31 4.35 2.15 -4.78
N VAL A 32 4.01 2.36 -3.51
CA VAL A 32 3.22 1.39 -2.73
C VAL A 32 1.85 1.16 -3.36
N ASN A 33 1.16 2.23 -3.77
CA ASN A 33 -0.16 2.13 -4.40
C ASN A 33 -0.12 1.34 -5.73
N VAL A 34 0.90 1.56 -6.56
CA VAL A 34 1.11 0.77 -7.79
C VAL A 34 1.28 -0.71 -7.45
N CYS A 35 2.10 -1.03 -6.45
CA CYS A 35 2.29 -2.42 -6.02
C CYS A 35 1.00 -3.04 -5.46
N ILE A 36 0.19 -2.27 -4.71
CA ILE A 36 -1.11 -2.73 -4.18
C ILE A 36 -2.06 -3.05 -5.33
N ALA A 37 -2.18 -2.16 -6.32
CA ALA A 37 -3.03 -2.36 -7.49
C ALA A 37 -2.65 -3.66 -8.21
N VAL A 38 -1.35 -3.84 -8.52
CA VAL A 38 -0.82 -5.07 -9.12
C VAL A 38 -1.16 -6.29 -8.27
N GLY A 39 -0.97 -6.23 -6.96
CA GLY A 39 -1.22 -7.37 -6.06
C GLY A 39 -2.69 -7.74 -5.91
N ILE A 40 -3.61 -6.78 -6.07
CA ILE A 40 -5.06 -7.03 -6.09
C ILE A 40 -5.48 -7.59 -7.45
N GLU A 41 -5.10 -6.93 -8.55
CA GLU A 41 -5.43 -7.32 -9.92
C GLU A 41 -4.98 -8.76 -10.23
N GLU A 42 -3.75 -9.09 -9.83
CA GLU A 42 -3.11 -10.38 -10.12
C GLU A 42 -3.35 -11.42 -9.01
N ASN A 43 -4.07 -11.03 -7.95
CA ASN A 43 -4.28 -11.84 -6.75
C ASN A 43 -2.98 -12.43 -6.13
N VAL A 44 -1.87 -11.68 -6.17
CA VAL A 44 -0.59 -12.09 -5.56
C VAL A 44 -0.26 -11.32 -4.29
N SER A 45 0.42 -11.96 -3.34
CA SER A 45 0.93 -11.29 -2.12
C SER A 45 2.33 -11.75 -1.70
N SER A 46 2.94 -12.71 -2.40
CA SER A 46 4.30 -13.16 -2.11
C SER A 46 5.31 -12.12 -2.61
N LEU A 47 6.39 -11.93 -1.84
CA LEU A 47 7.42 -10.95 -2.16
C LEU A 47 8.05 -11.18 -3.53
N LYS A 48 8.40 -12.44 -3.83
CA LYS A 48 9.02 -12.83 -5.09
C LYS A 48 8.13 -12.44 -6.29
N THR A 49 6.87 -12.88 -6.29
CA THR A 49 5.97 -12.65 -7.42
C THR A 49 5.59 -11.18 -7.56
N LEU A 50 5.36 -10.48 -6.44
CA LEU A 50 5.05 -9.06 -6.44
C LEU A 50 6.22 -8.23 -6.96
N SER A 51 7.46 -8.62 -6.63
CA SER A 51 8.67 -7.99 -7.15
C SER A 51 8.77 -8.14 -8.67
N MET A 52 8.65 -9.36 -9.20
CA MET A 52 8.71 -9.60 -10.65
C MET A 52 7.65 -8.80 -11.42
N LYS A 53 6.43 -8.70 -10.89
CA LYS A 53 5.32 -8.01 -11.58
C LYS A 53 5.36 -6.48 -11.43
N SER A 54 5.80 -5.98 -10.27
CA SER A 54 5.68 -4.55 -9.94
C SER A 54 6.97 -3.79 -10.21
N TYR A 55 8.15 -4.40 -10.07
CA TYR A 55 9.42 -3.69 -10.09
C TYR A 55 9.57 -2.83 -11.35
N HIS A 56 9.30 -3.39 -12.53
CA HIS A 56 9.42 -2.68 -13.81
C HIS A 56 8.35 -1.60 -14.04
N ARG A 57 7.25 -1.60 -13.27
CA ARG A 57 6.18 -0.59 -13.34
C ARG A 57 6.46 0.65 -12.47
N LEU A 58 7.47 0.59 -11.61
CA LEU A 58 7.87 1.71 -10.75
C LEU A 58 8.84 2.65 -11.49
N SER A 59 8.80 3.95 -11.15
CA SER A 59 9.67 4.97 -11.74
C SER A 59 11.14 4.56 -11.66
N ARG A 60 11.87 4.80 -12.77
CA ARG A 60 13.33 4.58 -12.85
C ARG A 60 14.12 5.71 -12.19
N ASP A 61 13.50 6.86 -11.96
CA ASP A 61 14.12 8.02 -11.32
C ASP A 61 14.30 7.82 -9.81
N MET A 62 13.62 6.82 -9.24
CA MET A 62 13.74 6.44 -7.84
C MET A 62 14.81 5.39 -7.63
N LEU A 63 15.60 5.59 -6.56
CA LEU A 63 16.62 4.65 -6.12
C LEU A 63 16.01 3.26 -5.88
N SER A 64 16.72 2.22 -6.32
CA SER A 64 16.26 0.83 -6.31
C SER A 64 15.81 0.37 -4.92
N TYR A 65 16.46 0.83 -3.85
CA TYR A 65 16.09 0.47 -2.48
C TYR A 65 14.69 0.98 -2.09
N TYR A 66 14.25 2.14 -2.56
CA TYR A 66 12.89 2.61 -2.29
C TYR A 66 11.84 1.76 -2.99
N ARG A 67 12.14 1.34 -4.23
CA ARG A 67 11.28 0.44 -5.02
C ARG A 67 11.12 -0.90 -4.32
N LEU A 68 12.23 -1.51 -3.89
CA LEU A 68 12.22 -2.77 -3.14
C LEU A 68 11.51 -2.64 -1.79
N CYS A 69 11.70 -1.52 -1.10
CA CYS A 69 11.02 -1.23 0.16
C CYS A 69 9.50 -1.11 -0.05
N ALA A 70 9.04 -0.41 -1.09
CA ALA A 70 7.62 -0.29 -1.42
C ALA A 70 6.97 -1.66 -1.71
N ILE A 71 7.65 -2.51 -2.48
CA ILE A 71 7.22 -3.89 -2.75
C ILE A 71 7.12 -4.67 -1.42
N SER A 72 8.16 -4.61 -0.59
CA SER A 72 8.17 -5.27 0.72
C SER A 72 7.02 -4.83 1.62
N LYS A 73 6.78 -3.52 1.76
CA LYS A 73 5.64 -2.99 2.52
C LYS A 73 4.30 -3.47 1.98
N THR A 74 4.16 -3.54 0.66
CA THR A 74 2.93 -4.00 0.02
C THR A 74 2.61 -5.45 0.36
N THR A 75 3.61 -6.34 0.45
CA THR A 75 3.36 -7.74 0.84
C THR A 75 2.68 -7.85 2.21
N ILE A 76 3.11 -7.03 3.17
CA ILE A 76 2.55 -6.99 4.53
C ILE A 76 1.12 -6.45 4.49
N ILE A 77 0.88 -5.37 3.74
CA ILE A 77 -0.45 -4.77 3.59
C ILE A 77 -1.43 -5.80 2.99
N LEU A 78 -1.06 -6.46 1.90
CA LEU A 78 -1.91 -7.45 1.24
C LEU A 78 -2.15 -8.68 2.12
N HIS A 79 -1.13 -9.14 2.86
CA HIS A 79 -1.29 -10.23 3.81
C HIS A 79 -2.31 -9.88 4.90
N ASN A 80 -2.18 -8.69 5.50
CA ASN A 80 -3.10 -8.21 6.53
C ASN A 80 -4.51 -8.02 5.99
N TYR A 81 -4.65 -7.44 4.80
CA TYR A 81 -5.94 -7.26 4.12
C TYR A 81 -6.64 -8.60 3.89
N ARG A 82 -5.94 -9.61 3.36
CA ARG A 82 -6.51 -10.95 3.13
C ARG A 82 -6.88 -11.64 4.44
N LYS A 83 -6.03 -11.51 5.47
CA LYS A 83 -6.29 -12.04 6.81
C LYS A 83 -7.53 -11.40 7.43
N ALA A 84 -7.72 -10.09 7.28
CA ALA A 84 -8.91 -9.38 7.72
C ALA A 84 -10.15 -9.81 6.92
N LYS A 85 -10.05 -9.90 5.59
CA LYS A 85 -11.13 -10.37 4.70
C LYS A 85 -11.61 -11.78 5.06
N LYS A 86 -10.70 -12.69 5.43
CA LYS A 86 -11.06 -14.05 5.89
C LYS A 86 -11.81 -14.04 7.23
N LYS A 87 -11.49 -13.11 8.13
CA LYS A 87 -12.17 -12.95 9.43
C LYS A 87 -13.52 -12.26 9.32
N SER A 88 -13.78 -11.52 8.25
CA SER A 88 -15.01 -10.76 8.03
C SER A 88 -15.57 -11.01 6.62
N PRO A 89 -16.25 -12.15 6.37
CA PRO A 89 -16.80 -12.48 5.05
C PRO A 89 -17.90 -11.52 4.53
N ALA A 90 -18.39 -10.59 5.36
CA ALA A 90 -19.65 -9.87 5.14
C ALA A 90 -19.54 -8.34 5.04
N GLN A 91 -18.39 -7.79 4.61
CA GLN A 91 -18.28 -6.37 4.25
C GLN A 91 -17.50 -6.23 2.94
N GLY A 92 -18.09 -6.77 1.87
CA GLY A 92 -17.63 -6.52 0.51
C GLY A 92 -17.80 -5.04 0.17
N PHE A 93 -16.77 -4.47 -0.44
CA PHE A 93 -16.80 -3.19 -1.15
C PHE A 93 -18.05 -3.11 -2.04
N GLN A 94 -19.09 -2.45 -1.54
CA GLN A 94 -20.27 -2.04 -2.29
C GLN A 94 -20.26 -0.50 -2.27
N MET A 95 -19.32 0.10 -2.99
CA MET A 95 -19.23 1.56 -3.17
C MET A 95 -18.61 1.85 -4.54
N LEU A 96 -19.40 1.65 -5.61
CA LEU A 96 -19.30 2.34 -6.90
C LEU A 96 -20.64 2.07 -7.62
N GLY A 97 -21.60 2.94 -7.35
CA GLY A 97 -22.97 2.81 -7.83
C GLY A 97 -23.93 3.72 -7.07
N SER A 98 -23.67 5.03 -7.13
CA SER A 98 -24.64 6.11 -6.91
C SER A 98 -24.08 7.37 -7.57
#